data_AF-A0A0Q4K283-F1
#
_entry.id   AF-A0A0Q4K283-F1
#
_cell.length_a   1.000
_cell.length_b   1.000
_cell.length_c   1.000
_cell.angle_alpha   90.00
_cell.angle_beta   90.00
_cell.angle_gamma   90.00
#
_symmetry.space_group_name_H-M   'P 1'
#
loop_
_entity.id
_entity.type
_entity.pdbx_description
1 polymer ?
#
loop_
_entity_poly.entity_id
_entity_poly.type
_entity_poly.pdbx_seq_one_letter_code
_entity_poly.pdbx_strand_id
1 'polypeptide(L)' 'MALNEPTWRKPIGVLAILVLLTLWAIAVAMLSPVVGGWHWIVQLAFYVAAGIAWLWVLPMRRMLFWMETGRWR' A
#
# COMPACT_ATOMS: atom_id res chain seq x y z
N MET A 1 -3.67 34.32 -17.75
CA MET A 1 -4.42 33.67 -16.66
C MET A 1 -4.46 32.18 -16.96
N ALA A 2 -3.55 31.40 -16.36
CA ALA A 2 -3.64 29.94 -16.49
C ALA A 2 -4.85 29.49 -15.66
N LEU A 3 -5.86 28.92 -16.31
CA LEU A 3 -6.98 28.30 -15.62
C LEU A 3 -6.40 27.12 -14.82
N ASN A 4 -6.44 27.22 -13.49
CA ASN A 4 -6.04 26.15 -12.59
C ASN A 4 -7.01 24.97 -12.76
N GLU A 5 -6.71 24.09 -13.71
CA GLU A 5 -7.44 22.85 -13.92
C GLU A 5 -7.23 21.97 -12.68
N PRO A 6 -8.27 21.61 -11.91
CA PRO A 6 -8.11 20.73 -10.77
C PRO A 6 -7.69 19.33 -11.28
N THR A 7 -6.41 19.00 -11.08
CA THR A 7 -5.85 17.70 -11.43
C THR A 7 -6.32 16.64 -10.44
N TRP A 8 -7.52 16.09 -10.69
CA TRP A 8 -8.14 15.00 -9.91
C TRP A 8 -7.28 13.73 -9.76
N ARG A 9 -6.19 13.61 -10.53
CA ARG A 9 -5.24 12.48 -10.49
C ARG A 9 -4.52 12.34 -9.15
N LYS A 10 -4.14 13.46 -8.53
CA LYS A 10 -3.40 13.47 -7.25
C LYS A 10 -4.24 12.93 -6.08
N PRO A 11 -5.48 13.42 -5.82
CA PRO A 11 -6.29 12.90 -4.71
C PRO A 11 -6.72 11.46 -4.93
N ILE A 12 -7.01 11.04 -6.17
CA ILE A 12 -7.35 9.65 -6.50
C ILE A 12 -6.17 8.72 -6.22
N GLY A 13 -4.95 9.13 -6.59
CA GLY A 13 -3.74 8.36 -6.31
C GLY A 13 -3.50 8.18 -4.82
N VAL A 14 -3.68 9.24 -4.02
CA VAL A 14 -3.57 9.19 -2.56
C VAL A 14 -4.64 8.26 -1.97
N LEU A 15 -5.91 8.40 -2.39
CA LEU A 15 -7.00 7.53 -1.93
C LEU A 15 -6.73 6.06 -2.26
N ALA A 16 -6.22 5.75 -3.45
CA ALA A 16 -5.89 4.38 -3.82
C ALA A 16 -4.77 3.80 -2.93
N ILE A 17 -3.74 4.59 -2.59
CA ILE A 17 -2.70 4.16 -1.63
C ILE A 17 -3.32 3.91 -0.25
N LEU A 18 -4.18 4.81 0.22
CA LEU A 18 -4.83 4.68 1.53
C LEU A 18 -5.71 3.42 1.58
N VAL A 19 -6.57 3.20 0.58
CA VAL A 19 -7.43 2.01 0.49
C VAL A 19 -6.58 0.74 0.49
N LEU A 20 -5.51 0.71 -0.30
CA LEU A 20 -4.62 -0.44 -0.35
C LEU A 20 -3.99 -0.69 1.04
N LEU A 21 -3.41 0.33 1.68
CA LEU A 21 -2.86 0.24 3.04
C LEU A 21 -3.89 -0.25 4.05
N THR A 22 -5.13 0.24 3.98
CA THR A 22 -6.22 -0.19 4.85
C THR A 22 -6.56 -1.66 4.62
N LEU A 23 -6.72 -2.10 3.36
CA LEU A 23 -7.01 -3.50 3.04
C LEU A 23 -5.91 -4.44 3.56
N TRP A 24 -4.66 -4.02 3.46
CA TRP A 24 -3.54 -4.80 3.98
C TRP A 24 -3.49 -4.86 5.49
N ALA A 25 -3.68 -3.72 6.15
CA ALA A 25 -3.75 -3.67 7.61
C ALA A 25 -4.87 -4.58 8.13
N ILE A 26 -6.03 -4.58 7.46
CA ILE A 26 -7.14 -5.49 7.76
C ILE A 26 -6.72 -6.95 7.53
N ALA A 27 -6.14 -7.29 6.38
CA ALA A 27 -5.71 -8.65 6.08
C ALA A 27 -4.71 -9.19 7.13
N VAL A 28 -3.71 -8.39 7.50
CA VAL A 28 -2.73 -8.74 8.54
C VAL A 28 -3.39 -8.84 9.92
N ALA A 29 -4.30 -7.93 10.26
CA ALA A 29 -5.04 -7.97 11.52
C ALA A 29 -5.92 -9.22 11.63
N MET A 30 -6.55 -9.65 10.53
CA MET A 30 -7.34 -10.90 10.50
C MET A 30 -6.48 -12.15 10.65
N LEU A 31 -5.22 -12.12 10.22
CA LEU A 31 -4.26 -13.21 10.45
C LEU A 31 -3.62 -13.18 11.85
N SER A 32 -3.62 -12.03 12.52
CA SER A 32 -3.02 -11.85 13.85
C SER A 32 -3.46 -12.87 14.92
N PRO A 33 -4.75 -13.27 15.03
CA PRO A 33 -5.17 -14.29 15.98
C PRO A 33 -4.58 -15.68 15.69
N VAL A 34 -4.37 -16.01 14.41
CA VAL A 34 -3.77 -17.29 13.99
C VAL A 34 -2.27 -17.30 14.31
N VAL A 35 -1.59 -16.20 14.02
CA VAL A 35 -0.15 -16.04 14.26
C VAL A 35 0.16 -15.87 15.76
N GLY A 36 -0.78 -15.36 16.56
CA GLY A 36 -0.61 -15.19 18.00
C GLY A 36 -0.42 -16.50 18.78
N GLY A 37 -0.83 -17.65 18.21
CA GLY A 37 -0.55 -18.97 18.77
C GLY A 37 0.81 -19.55 18.38
N TRP A 38 1.56 -18.89 17.50
CA TRP A 38 2.84 -19.39 16.99
C TRP A 38 4.01 -18.98 17.88
N HIS A 39 5.13 -19.68 17.70
CA HIS A 39 6.37 -19.32 18.37
C HIS A 39 6.85 -17.92 17.91
N TRP A 40 7.38 -17.13 18.84
CA TRP A 40 7.69 -15.71 18.62
C TRP A 40 8.60 -15.44 17.41
N ILE A 41 9.50 -16.38 17.06
CA ILE A 41 10.38 -16.29 15.89
C ILE A 41 9.58 -16.35 14.59
N VAL A 42 8.60 -17.26 14.53
CA VAL A 42 7.75 -17.42 13.34
C VAL A 42 6.84 -16.21 13.19
N GLN A 43 6.33 -15.68 14.31
CA GLN A 43 5.58 -14.43 14.33
C GLN A 43 6.43 -13.25 13.83
N LEU A 44 7.68 -13.13 14.28
CA LEU A 44 8.61 -12.11 13.81
C LEU A 44 8.87 -12.24 12.31
N ALA A 45 9.21 -13.44 11.84
CA ALA A 45 9.45 -13.71 10.43
C ALA A 45 8.21 -13.40 9.58
N PHE A 46 7.01 -13.74 10.06
CA PHE A 46 5.76 -13.44 9.40
C PHE A 46 5.53 -11.92 9.27
N TYR A 47 5.70 -11.13 10.33
CA TYR A 47 5.50 -9.68 10.25
C TYR A 47 6.58 -8.98 9.42
N VAL A 48 7.83 -9.45 9.47
CA VAL A 48 8.91 -8.97 8.60
C VAL A 48 8.59 -9.28 7.14
N ALA A 49 8.19 -10.51 6.84
CA ALA A 49 7.77 -10.88 5.50
C ALA A 49 6.54 -10.10 5.05
N ALA A 50 5.54 -9.89 5.91
CA ALA A 50 4.35 -9.10 5.60
C ALA A 50 4.71 -7.62 5.32
N GLY A 51 5.61 -7.03 6.11
CA GLY A 51 6.08 -5.66 5.89
C GLY A 51 6.95 -5.51 4.63
N ILE A 52 7.82 -6.47 4.33
CA ILE A 52 8.70 -6.44 3.16
C ILE A 52 7.94 -6.83 1.89
N ALA A 53 7.09 -7.85 1.94
CA ALA A 53 6.20 -8.22 0.84
C ALA A 53 5.27 -7.05 0.50
N TRP A 54 4.81 -6.30 1.50
CA TRP A 54 4.09 -5.06 1.28
C TRP A 54 4.90 -4.03 0.50
N LEU A 55 6.17 -3.81 0.86
CA LEU A 55 7.07 -2.90 0.13
C LEU A 55 7.25 -3.31 -1.34
N TRP A 56 7.18 -4.61 -1.63
CA TRP A 56 7.32 -5.18 -2.98
C TRP A 56 6.02 -5.15 -3.79
N VAL A 57 4.89 -5.42 -3.14
CA VAL A 57 3.56 -5.41 -3.76
C VAL A 57 3.06 -3.98 -3.94
N LEU A 58 3.45 -3.04 -3.07
CA LEU A 58 3.11 -1.64 -3.29
C LEU A 58 3.75 -1.20 -4.60
N PRO A 59 2.97 -0.81 -5.61
CA PRO A 59 3.51 -0.32 -6.86
C PRO A 59 3.99 1.11 -6.65
N MET A 60 4.69 1.43 -5.55
CA MET A 60 5.09 2.78 -5.14
C MET A 60 5.68 3.54 -6.33
N ARG A 61 6.58 2.89 -7.08
CA ARG A 61 7.14 3.44 -8.32
C ARG A 61 6.04 3.66 -9.38
N ARG A 62 5.22 2.66 -9.69
CA ARG A 62 4.14 2.78 -10.72
C ARG A 62 3.07 3.81 -10.35
N MET A 63 2.69 3.91 -9.09
CA MET A 63 1.68 4.85 -8.60
C MET A 63 2.23 6.28 -8.57
N LEU A 64 3.48 6.46 -8.13
CA LEU A 64 4.19 7.75 -8.20
C LEU A 64 4.37 8.19 -9.66
N PHE A 65 4.81 7.30 -10.55
CA PHE A 65 4.90 7.59 -11.98
C PHE A 65 3.54 7.95 -12.57
N TRP A 66 2.46 7.30 -12.16
CA TRP A 66 1.11 7.63 -12.60
C TRP A 66 0.65 9.02 -12.13
N MET A 67 0.99 9.39 -10.88
CA MET A 67 0.69 10.71 -10.32
C MET A 67 1.50 11.83 -10.98
N GLU A 68 2.75 11.56 -11.37
CA GLU A 68 3.64 12.54 -11.99
C GLU A 68 3.44 12.70 -13.51
N THR A 69 3.22 11.61 -14.25
CA THR A 69 3.25 11.65 -15.73
C THR A 69 1.88 11.55 -16.39
N GLY A 70 0.83 11.11 -15.67
CA GLY A 70 -0.50 10.89 -16.23
C GLY A 70 -0.55 9.86 -17.39
N ARG A 71 0.56 9.18 -17.70
CA ARG A 71 0.70 8.20 -18.77
C ARG A 71 1.18 6.87 -18.19
N TRP A 72 0.45 5.81 -18.54
CA TRP A 72 0.77 4.42 -18.20
C TRP A 72 1.83 3.81 -19.14
N ARG A 73 2.99 4.46 -19.32
CA ARG A 73 4.13 3.86 -20.04
C ARG A 73 5.41 4.06 -19.25
#